data_AF-A0A3D8JWC9-F1
#
_entry.id   AF-A0A3D8JWC9-F1
#
_cell.length_a   1.000
_cell.length_b   1.000
_cell.length_c   1.000
_cell.angle_alpha   90.00
_cell.angle_beta   90.00
_cell.angle_gamma   90.00
#
_symmetry.space_group_name_H-M   'P 1'
#
loop_
_entity.id
_entity.type
_entity.pdbx_description
1 polymer ?
#
loop_
_entity_poly.entity_id
_entity_poly.type
_entity_poly.pdbx_seq_one_letter_code
_entity_poly.pdbx_strand_id
1 'polypeptide(L)'
;MPFGSAVFTVWAVLVAWSDCRDRRVANGLVAFGAAAALACAAMHAAPFGVAPMQAAVGALVGFVALLPFFLLGVMGAADVKVFAVLGAWCGVSALLGLWIAATIVSALHAIALLVAARVRSGAGAAGWSPWRNGQPTFAIGARRATPYAALLVGAASLHLLGRSLQGAMH
;
A
#
# COMPACT_ATOMS: atom_id res chain seq x y z
N MET A 1 -11.52 16.61 13.06
CA MET A 1 -10.74 16.04 11.94
C MET A 1 -10.97 16.92 10.71
N PRO A 2 -9.93 17.49 10.08
CA PRO A 2 -10.10 18.27 8.86
C PRO A 2 -10.74 17.41 7.77
N PHE A 3 -11.65 17.96 6.97
CA PHE A 3 -12.44 17.24 5.95
C PHE A 3 -11.57 16.35 5.05
N GLY A 4 -10.42 16.84 4.58
CA GLY A 4 -9.51 16.08 3.74
C GLY A 4 -8.90 14.84 4.40
N SER A 5 -8.68 14.84 5.72
CA SER A 5 -8.14 13.66 6.42
C SER A 5 -9.18 12.55 6.56
N ALA A 6 -10.45 12.92 6.75
CA ALA A 6 -11.55 11.96 6.75
C ALA A 6 -11.70 11.30 5.38
N VAL A 7 -11.69 12.08 4.29
CA VAL A 7 -11.77 11.56 2.93
C VAL A 7 -10.60 10.61 2.62
N PHE A 8 -9.37 11.01 2.97
CA PHE A 8 -8.20 10.17 2.82
C PHE A 8 -8.32 8.85 3.59
N THR A 9 -8.75 8.92 4.86
CA THR A 9 -8.86 7.73 5.73
C THR A 9 -9.93 6.77 5.22
N VAL A 10 -11.08 7.27 4.77
CA VAL A 10 -12.15 6.44 4.18
C VAL A 10 -11.65 5.78 2.91
N TRP A 11 -11.03 6.54 2.00
CA TRP A 11 -10.46 5.98 0.77
C TRP A 11 -9.39 4.92 1.08
N ALA A 12 -8.50 5.21 2.03
CA ALA A 12 -7.49 4.30 2.53
C ALA A 12 -8.07 2.96 3.02
N VAL A 13 -9.08 3.02 3.89
CA VAL A 13 -9.75 1.82 4.40
C VAL A 13 -10.40 1.02 3.27
N LEU A 14 -11.02 1.69 2.29
CA LEU A 14 -11.62 1.01 1.15
C LEU A 14 -10.58 0.35 0.23
N VAL A 15 -9.42 0.99 0.00
CA VAL A 15 -8.29 0.37 -0.71
C VAL A 15 -7.82 -0.87 0.02
N ALA A 16 -7.54 -0.74 1.32
CA ALA A 16 -7.05 -1.85 2.14
C ALA A 16 -8.06 -3.00 2.19
N TRP A 17 -9.35 -2.70 2.31
CA TRP A 17 -10.43 -3.67 2.25
C TRP A 17 -10.49 -4.39 0.89
N SER A 18 -10.47 -3.63 -0.21
CA SER A 18 -10.52 -4.17 -1.57
C SER A 18 -9.29 -5.03 -1.90
N ASP A 19 -8.10 -4.61 -1.45
CA ASP A 19 -6.86 -5.37 -1.57
C ASP A 19 -6.91 -6.68 -0.76
N CYS A 20 -7.40 -6.63 0.47
CA CYS A 20 -7.51 -7.81 1.33
C CYS A 20 -8.59 -8.80 0.86
N ARG A 21 -9.70 -8.31 0.31
CA ARG A 21 -10.86 -9.13 -0.07
C ARG A 21 -10.70 -9.72 -1.46
N ASP A 22 -10.49 -8.86 -2.46
CA ASP A 22 -10.56 -9.23 -3.87
C ASP A 22 -9.18 -9.25 -4.55
N ARG A 23 -8.12 -8.80 -3.85
CA ARG A 23 -6.77 -8.58 -4.39
C ARG A 23 -6.77 -7.75 -5.68
N ARG A 24 -7.80 -6.94 -5.86
CA ARG A 24 -8.07 -6.16 -7.05
C ARG A 24 -8.65 -4.85 -6.61
N VAL A 25 -7.81 -3.81 -6.63
CA VAL A 25 -8.29 -2.44 -6.44
C VAL A 25 -9.00 -2.02 -7.73
N ALA A 26 -10.32 -1.81 -7.64
CA ALA A 26 -11.13 -1.40 -8.78
C ALA A 26 -10.64 -0.04 -9.33
N ASN A 27 -10.60 0.10 -10.66
CA ASN A 27 -10.20 1.36 -11.30
C ASN A 27 -11.06 2.55 -10.83
N GLY A 28 -12.35 2.31 -10.53
CA GLY A 28 -13.22 3.34 -9.98
C GLY A 28 -12.75 3.88 -8.63
N LEU A 29 -12.19 3.02 -7.77
CA LEU A 29 -11.68 3.43 -6.46
C LEU A 29 -10.37 4.24 -6.56
N VAL A 30 -9.54 3.88 -7.53
CA VAL A 30 -8.31 4.62 -7.89
C VAL A 30 -8.69 6.00 -8.44
N ALA A 31 -9.63 6.04 -9.39
CA ALA A 31 -10.09 7.29 -10.00
C ALA A 31 -10.75 8.21 -8.97
N PHE A 32 -11.58 7.67 -8.09
CA PHE A 32 -12.17 8.41 -6.97
C PHE A 32 -11.11 8.99 -6.05
N GLY A 33 -10.11 8.19 -5.67
CA GLY A 33 -9.01 8.65 -4.82
C GLY A 33 -8.17 9.75 -5.47
N ALA A 34 -7.86 9.64 -6.76
CA ALA A 34 -7.13 10.67 -7.51
C ALA A 34 -7.93 11.97 -7.63
N ALA A 35 -9.22 11.86 -7.98
CA ALA A 35 -10.11 13.01 -8.08
C ALA A 35 -10.29 13.71 -6.72
N ALA A 36 -10.49 12.94 -5.66
CA ALA A 36 -10.59 13.45 -4.29
C ALA A 36 -9.29 14.13 -3.83
N ALA A 37 -8.11 13.57 -4.15
CA ALA A 37 -6.82 14.17 -3.84
C ALA A 37 -6.67 15.55 -4.51
N LEU A 38 -6.96 15.62 -5.82
CA LEU A 38 -6.88 16.86 -6.59
C LEU A 38 -7.91 17.90 -6.14
N ALA A 39 -9.15 17.48 -5.86
CA ALA A 39 -10.19 18.36 -5.35
C ALA A 39 -9.82 18.93 -3.97
N CYS A 40 -9.33 18.08 -3.06
CA CYS A 40 -8.86 18.54 -1.74
C CYS A 40 -7.65 19.49 -1.87
N ALA A 41 -6.71 19.22 -2.78
CA ALA A 41 -5.59 20.10 -3.05
C ALA A 41 -6.03 21.46 -3.62
N ALA A 42 -6.99 21.47 -4.56
CA ALA A 42 -7.56 22.70 -5.13
C ALA A 42 -8.27 23.55 -4.08
N MET A 43 -8.97 22.89 -3.14
CA MET A 43 -9.66 23.54 -2.02
C MET A 43 -8.73 23.90 -0.86
N HIS A 44 -7.40 23.70 -0.99
CA HIS A 44 -6.43 23.89 0.10
C HIS A 44 -6.78 23.10 1.38
N ALA A 45 -7.56 22.03 1.23
CA ALA A 45 -8.01 21.14 2.29
C ALA A 45 -7.24 19.81 2.28
N ALA A 46 -6.16 19.70 1.51
CA ALA A 46 -5.35 18.50 1.42
C ALA A 46 -4.72 18.16 2.79
N PRO A 47 -4.91 16.93 3.29
CA PRO A 47 -4.45 16.55 4.63
C PRO A 47 -2.93 16.62 4.80
N PHE A 48 -2.17 16.55 3.71
CA PHE A 48 -0.72 16.65 3.71
C PHE A 48 -0.19 18.03 3.30
N GLY A 49 -1.07 19.02 3.09
CA GLY A 49 -0.70 20.38 2.72
C GLY A 49 -0.08 20.51 1.32
N VAL A 50 -0.41 19.59 0.41
CA VAL A 50 0.11 19.60 -0.96
C VAL A 50 -0.67 20.55 -1.86
N ALA A 51 0.07 21.32 -2.68
CA ALA A 51 -0.53 22.17 -3.71
C ALA A 51 -1.06 21.32 -4.88
N PRO A 52 -2.03 21.81 -5.68
CA PRO A 52 -2.60 21.06 -6.81
C PRO A 52 -1.56 20.56 -7.81
N MET A 53 -0.58 21.41 -8.13
CA MET A 53 0.52 21.05 -9.04
C MET A 53 1.40 19.95 -8.43
N GLN A 54 1.68 20.02 -7.12
CA GLN A 54 2.46 19.01 -6.42
C GLN A 54 1.71 17.67 -6.33
N ALA A 55 0.38 17.70 -6.20
CA ALA A 55 -0.45 16.51 -6.25
C ALA A 55 -0.38 15.84 -7.63
N ALA A 56 -0.49 16.62 -8.72
CA ALA A 56 -0.36 16.08 -10.08
C ALA A 56 1.04 15.49 -10.34
N VAL A 57 2.10 16.20 -9.94
CA VAL A 57 3.48 15.72 -10.05
C VAL A 57 3.71 14.48 -9.18
N GLY A 58 3.20 14.48 -7.94
CA GLY A 58 3.27 13.34 -7.04
C GLY A 58 2.59 12.11 -7.62
N ALA A 59 1.43 12.26 -8.26
CA ALA A 59 0.74 11.18 -8.94
C ALA A 59 1.56 10.58 -10.08
N LEU A 60 2.14 11.44 -10.92
CA LEU A 60 2.98 11.02 -12.03
C LEU A 60 4.24 10.30 -11.55
N VAL A 61 4.95 10.89 -10.57
CA VAL A 61 6.17 10.31 -10.00
C VAL A 61 5.88 8.98 -9.32
N GLY A 62 4.80 8.87 -8.55
CA GLY A 62 4.37 7.60 -7.95
C GLY A 62 4.10 6.53 -9.02
N PHE A 63 3.37 6.88 -10.07
CA PHE A 63 3.11 5.95 -11.18
C PHE A 63 4.41 5.46 -11.83
N VAL A 64 5.28 6.39 -12.23
CA VAL A 64 6.55 6.09 -12.91
C VAL A 64 7.50 5.30 -12.02
N ALA A 65 7.54 5.58 -10.71
CA ALA A 65 8.42 4.91 -9.77
C ALA A 65 8.13 3.40 -9.64
N LEU A 66 6.85 2.99 -9.68
CA LEU A 66 6.47 1.57 -9.60
C LEU A 66 6.26 0.90 -10.97
N LEU A 67 6.19 1.67 -12.05
CA LEU A 67 6.09 1.15 -13.41
C LEU A 67 7.17 0.11 -13.78
N PRO A 68 8.48 0.32 -13.52
CA PRO A 68 9.50 -0.68 -13.85
C PRO A 68 9.29 -1.99 -13.09
N PHE A 69 8.85 -1.94 -11.84
CA PHE A 69 8.58 -3.14 -11.03
C PHE A 69 7.35 -3.92 -11.54
N PHE A 70 6.35 -3.21 -12.08
CA PHE A 70 5.22 -3.83 -12.76
C PHE A 70 5.63 -4.49 -14.08
N LEU A 71 6.46 -3.82 -14.88
CA LEU A 71 6.97 -4.38 -16.14
C LEU A 71 7.86 -5.61 -15.91
N LEU A 72 8.61 -5.64 -14.81
CA LEU A 72 9.40 -6.80 -14.37
C LEU A 72 8.54 -7.93 -13.76
N GLY A 73 7.22 -7.73 -13.62
CA GLY A 73 6.30 -8.72 -13.05
C GLY A 73 6.47 -8.95 -11.54
N VAL A 74 7.23 -8.11 -10.86
CA VAL A 74 7.48 -8.19 -9.41
C VAL A 74 6.27 -7.66 -8.62
N MET A 75 5.48 -6.78 -9.22
CA MET A 75 4.43 -6.03 -8.55
C MET A 75 3.12 -5.99 -9.35
N GLY A 76 1.98 -5.89 -8.65
CA GLY A 76 0.67 -5.90 -9.28
C GLY A 76 0.27 -4.52 -9.85
N ALA A 77 -0.61 -4.53 -10.86
CA ALA A 77 -1.17 -3.29 -11.42
C ALA A 77 -1.95 -2.48 -10.37
N ALA A 78 -2.48 -3.13 -9.33
CA ALA A 78 -3.16 -2.47 -8.22
C ALA A 78 -2.19 -1.60 -7.41
N ASP A 79 -1.00 -2.09 -7.12
CA ASP A 79 -0.01 -1.38 -6.30
C ASP A 79 0.48 -0.11 -6.99
N VAL A 80 0.78 -0.17 -8.28
CA VAL A 80 1.18 1.01 -9.09
C VAL A 80 0.12 2.09 -9.04
N LYS A 81 -1.16 1.69 -9.20
CA LYS A 81 -2.29 2.62 -9.18
C LYS A 81 -2.49 3.26 -7.82
N VAL A 82 -2.45 2.47 -6.74
CA VAL A 82 -2.60 2.97 -5.37
C VAL A 82 -1.44 3.91 -5.02
N PHE A 83 -0.21 3.57 -5.41
CA PHE A 83 0.95 4.40 -5.13
C PHE A 83 0.94 5.72 -5.90
N ALA A 84 0.44 5.73 -7.14
CA ALA A 84 0.17 6.97 -7.87
C ALA A 84 -0.84 7.86 -7.10
N VAL A 85 -1.94 7.29 -6.62
CA VAL A 85 -2.92 8.06 -5.84
C VAL A 85 -2.33 8.54 -4.50
N LEU A 86 -1.50 7.74 -3.84
CA LEU A 86 -0.77 8.17 -2.64
C LEU A 86 0.19 9.32 -2.94
N GLY A 87 0.82 9.34 -4.11
CA GLY A 87 1.62 10.46 -4.59
C GLY A 87 0.79 11.74 -4.75
N ALA A 88 -0.47 11.62 -5.19
CA ALA A 88 -1.40 12.74 -5.27
C ALA A 88 -1.77 13.29 -3.90
N TRP A 89 -2.00 12.42 -2.91
CA TRP A 89 -2.36 12.83 -1.56
C TRP A 89 -1.18 13.40 -0.77
N CYS A 90 -0.04 12.72 -0.81
CA CYS A 90 1.08 12.96 0.10
C CYS A 90 2.21 13.77 -0.52
N GLY A 91 2.24 13.90 -1.85
CA GLY A 91 3.32 14.53 -2.60
C GLY A 91 4.56 13.64 -2.74
N VAL A 92 5.51 14.10 -3.56
CA VAL A 92 6.71 13.32 -3.94
C VAL A 92 7.61 12.98 -2.74
N SER A 93 7.78 13.92 -1.81
CA SER A 93 8.68 13.76 -0.65
C SER A 93 8.27 12.61 0.26
N ALA A 94 6.97 12.33 0.37
CA ALA A 94 6.46 11.23 1.19
C ALA A 94 6.54 9.86 0.50
N LEU A 95 6.62 9.80 -0.83
CA LEU A 95 6.56 8.54 -1.60
C LEU A 95 7.68 7.57 -1.21
N LEU A 96 8.93 8.05 -1.13
CA LEU A 96 10.08 7.20 -0.76
C LEU A 96 9.91 6.63 0.64
N GLY A 97 9.50 7.46 1.62
CA GLY A 97 9.25 7.00 2.99
C GLY A 97 8.14 5.96 3.07
N LEU A 98 7.04 6.17 2.34
CA LEU A 98 5.93 5.21 2.26
C LEU A 98 6.35 3.89 1.63
N TRP A 99 7.14 3.95 0.56
CA TRP A 99 7.62 2.76 -0.13
C TRP A 99 8.57 1.94 0.75
N ILE A 100 9.53 2.59 1.43
CA ILE A 100 10.45 1.94 2.35
C ILE A 100 9.69 1.31 3.51
N ALA A 101 8.78 2.06 4.14
CA ALA A 101 7.98 1.57 5.26
C ALA A 101 7.13 0.36 4.86
N ALA A 102 6.42 0.44 3.72
CA ALA A 102 5.61 -0.67 3.22
C ALA A 102 6.46 -1.90 2.88
N THR A 103 7.64 -1.70 2.28
CA THR A 103 8.57 -2.79 1.96
C THR A 103 9.02 -3.50 3.23
N ILE A 104 9.44 -2.76 4.26
CA ILE A 104 9.86 -3.33 5.55
C ILE A 104 8.72 -4.13 6.19
N VAL A 105 7.52 -3.57 6.26
CA VAL A 105 6.37 -4.26 6.87
C VAL A 105 5.98 -5.50 6.07
N SER A 106 6.04 -5.43 4.74
CA SER A 106 5.74 -6.58 3.87
C SER A 106 6.78 -7.71 4.03
N ALA A 107 8.06 -7.36 4.16
CA ALA A 107 9.14 -8.30 4.41
C ALA A 107 8.98 -8.98 5.79
N LEU A 108 8.69 -8.19 6.84
CA LEU A 108 8.41 -8.72 8.17
C LEU A 108 7.20 -9.66 8.18
N HIS A 109 6.12 -9.29 7.48
CA HIS A 109 4.94 -10.14 7.39
C HIS A 109 5.23 -11.46 6.66
N ALA A 110 6.00 -11.42 5.56
CA ALA A 110 6.42 -12.62 4.85
C ALA A 110 7.29 -13.53 5.74
N ILE A 111 8.25 -12.97 6.48
CA ILE A 111 9.09 -13.72 7.43
C ILE A 111 8.23 -14.35 8.53
N ALA A 112 7.29 -13.60 9.11
CA ALA A 112 6.39 -14.10 10.15
C ALA A 112 5.55 -15.29 9.67
N LEU A 113 5.03 -15.23 8.43
CA LEU A 113 4.30 -16.35 7.82
C LEU A 113 5.18 -17.58 7.59
N LEU A 114 6.44 -17.39 7.15
CA LEU A 114 7.40 -18.48 6.98
C LEU A 114 7.75 -19.14 8.32
N VAL A 115 7.99 -18.34 9.36
CA VAL A 115 8.26 -18.84 10.72
C VAL A 115 7.04 -19.59 11.27
N ALA A 116 5.83 -19.02 11.14
CA ALA A 116 4.60 -19.68 11.57
C ALA A 116 4.34 -21.01 10.83
N ALA A 117 4.66 -21.07 9.53
CA ALA A 117 4.59 -22.30 8.75
C ALA A 117 5.61 -23.35 9.23
N ARG A 118 6.84 -22.92 9.58
CA ARG A 118 7.87 -23.79 10.15
C ARG A 118 7.49 -24.33 11.53
N VAL A 119 7.01 -23.46 12.43
CA VAL A 119 6.60 -23.86 13.80
C VAL A 119 5.41 -24.82 13.79
N ARG A 120 4.42 -24.58 12.93
CA ARG A 120 3.29 -25.51 12.73
C ARG A 120 3.68 -26.87 12.14
N SER A 121 4.82 -26.93 11.45
CA SER A 121 5.36 -28.17 10.90
C SER A 121 6.14 -28.99 11.95
N GLY A 122 6.19 -28.54 13.21
CA GLY A 122 6.79 -29.23 14.36
C GLY A 122 6.07 -30.50 14.84
N ALA A 123 5.11 -31.04 14.08
CA ALA A 123 4.57 -32.39 14.27
C ALA A 123 5.15 -33.34 13.20
N GLY A 124 6.33 -33.90 13.50
CA GLY A 124 6.95 -34.98 12.72
C GLY A 124 8.07 -34.53 11.78
N ALA A 125 9.31 -34.68 12.23
CA ALA A 125 10.56 -34.40 11.52
C ALA A 125 10.87 -35.37 10.35
N ALA A 126 9.86 -35.87 9.64
CA ALA A 126 10.02 -36.80 8.52
C ALA A 126 9.09 -36.41 7.37
N GLY A 127 9.47 -35.40 6.58
CA GLY A 127 8.81 -35.15 5.29
C GLY A 127 8.56 -33.69 4.91
N TRP A 128 9.20 -32.70 5.55
CA TRP A 128 9.19 -31.34 5.01
C TRP A 128 10.18 -31.21 3.85
N SER A 129 9.74 -31.60 2.66
CA SER A 129 10.41 -31.22 1.41
C SER A 129 9.72 -29.97 0.85
N PRO A 130 10.46 -28.92 0.45
CA PRO A 130 9.92 -27.81 -0.35
C PRO A 130 9.36 -28.25 -1.71
N TRP A 131 9.56 -29.52 -2.07
CA TRP A 131 9.19 -30.15 -3.33
C TRP A 131 8.41 -31.43 -3.02
N ARG A 132 7.08 -31.33 -2.86
CA ARG A 132 6.22 -32.51 -2.83
C ARG A 132 5.32 -32.48 -4.08
N ASN A 133 5.49 -33.47 -4.94
CA ASN A 133 4.67 -33.78 -6.13
C ASN A 133 4.78 -32.86 -7.35
N GLY A 134 5.99 -32.53 -7.84
CA GLY A 134 6.23 -32.08 -9.23
C GLY A 134 5.51 -30.80 -9.70
N GLN A 135 4.74 -30.17 -8.82
CA GLN A 135 4.14 -28.86 -8.99
C GLN A 135 5.02 -27.90 -8.21
N PRO A 136 5.40 -26.74 -8.78
CA PRO A 136 6.13 -25.74 -8.03
C PRO A 136 5.32 -25.44 -6.77
N THR A 137 5.92 -25.66 -5.60
CA THR A 137 5.31 -25.38 -4.29
C THR A 137 5.09 -23.87 -4.08
N PHE A 138 5.44 -23.06 -5.10
CA PHE A 138 4.99 -21.69 -5.35
C PHE A 138 3.68 -21.60 -6.17
N ALA A 139 2.83 -22.62 -6.18
CA ALA A 139 1.41 -22.36 -6.30
C ALA A 139 0.98 -21.62 -5.02
N ILE A 140 1.16 -20.30 -5.01
CA ILE A 140 0.57 -19.36 -4.04
C ILE A 140 -0.95 -19.33 -4.28
N GLY A 141 -1.59 -20.50 -4.18
CA GLY A 141 -2.95 -20.78 -4.65
C GLY A 141 -4.00 -20.79 -3.54
N ALA A 142 -3.64 -20.58 -2.27
CA ALA A 142 -4.65 -20.55 -1.20
C ALA A 142 -4.28 -19.77 0.07
N ARG A 143 -3.02 -19.35 0.29
CA ARG A 143 -2.65 -18.55 1.47
C ARG A 143 -1.99 -17.23 1.05
N ARG A 144 -2.87 -16.21 1.07
CA ARG A 144 -2.68 -14.75 1.02
C ARG A 144 -1.23 -14.27 0.87
N ALA A 145 -0.87 -13.89 -0.36
CA ALA A 145 0.22 -12.95 -0.61
C ALA A 145 0.02 -11.71 0.27
N THR A 146 1.13 -11.12 0.71
CA THR A 146 1.12 -9.94 1.59
C THR A 146 0.33 -8.80 0.92
N PRO A 147 -0.70 -8.21 1.56
CA PRO A 147 -1.50 -7.14 0.97
C PRO A 147 -0.69 -5.85 0.93
N TYR A 148 0.18 -5.72 -0.08
CA TYR A 148 1.17 -4.65 -0.18
C TYR A 148 0.49 -3.27 -0.26
N ALA A 149 -0.60 -3.14 -1.01
CA ALA A 149 -1.38 -1.92 -1.06
C ALA A 149 -2.02 -1.57 0.30
N ALA A 150 -2.51 -2.55 1.06
CA ALA A 150 -3.00 -2.30 2.43
C ALA A 150 -1.88 -1.78 3.35
N LEU A 151 -0.65 -2.27 3.19
CA LEU A 151 0.50 -1.81 3.98
C LEU A 151 0.96 -0.40 3.59
N LEU A 152 0.98 -0.07 2.29
CA LEU A 152 1.25 1.28 1.79
C LEU A 152 0.29 2.30 2.41
N VAL A 153 -0.99 1.96 2.40
CA VAL A 153 -2.05 2.81 2.94
C VAL A 153 -1.99 2.90 4.48
N GLY A 154 -1.64 1.80 5.14
CA GLY A 154 -1.39 1.78 6.58
C GLY A 154 -0.23 2.70 6.98
N ALA A 155 0.88 2.64 6.25
CA ALA A 155 2.03 3.53 6.47
C ALA A 155 1.66 5.01 6.27
N ALA A 156 0.83 5.30 5.25
CA ALA A 156 0.36 6.66 5.00
C ALA A 156 -0.59 7.17 6.09
N SER A 157 -1.48 6.31 6.58
CA SER A 157 -2.36 6.63 7.72
C SER A 157 -1.56 6.89 9.00
N LEU A 158 -0.51 6.09 9.25
CA LEU A 158 0.36 6.28 10.41
C LEU A 158 1.14 7.59 10.32
N HIS A 159 1.67 7.92 9.14
CA HIS A 159 2.38 9.18 8.93
C HIS A 159 1.46 10.40 9.12
N LEU A 160 0.21 10.31 8.67
CA LEU A 160 -0.80 11.33 8.89
C LEU A 160 -1.12 11.50 10.39
N LEU A 161 -1.27 10.39 11.11
CA LEU A 161 -1.45 10.40 12.57
C LEU A 161 -0.27 11.04 13.29
N GLY A 162 0.96 10.68 12.93
CA GLY A 162 2.18 11.27 13.51
C GLY A 162 2.23 12.79 13.34
N ARG A 163 1.91 13.30 12.14
CA ARG A 163 1.81 14.75 11.90
C ARG A 163 0.70 15.41 12.71
N SER A 164 -0.45 14.76 12.86
CA SER A 164 -1.56 15.30 13.65
C SER A 164 -1.22 15.43 15.15
N LEU A 165 -0.37 14.55 15.68
CA LEU A 165 0.10 14.62 17.07
C LEU A 165 1.17 15.70 17.25
N GLN A 166 2.10 15.84 16.30
CA GLN A 166 3.13 16.88 16.34
C GLN A 166 2.52 18.30 16.26
N GLY A 167 1.48 18.48 15.44
CA GLY A 167 0.75 19.76 15.37
C GLY A 167 -0.10 20.08 16.60
N ALA A 168 -0.34 19.11 17.50
CA ALA A 168 -1.06 19.34 18.76
C ALA A 168 -0.11 19.61 19.94
N MET A 169 1.20 19.40 19.77
CA MET A 169 2.24 19.62 20.77
C MET A 169 2.98 20.96 20.60
N HIS A 170 2.57 21.78 19.63
CA HIS A 170 3.04 23.15 19.39
C HIS A 170 1.86 24.11 19.46
#